data_AF-A0A6C2CYN3-F1
#
_entry.id   AF-A0A6C2CYN3-F1
#
_cell.length_a   1.000
_cell.length_b   1.000
_cell.length_c   1.000
_cell.angle_alpha   90.00
_cell.angle_beta   90.00
_cell.angle_gamma   90.00
#
_symmetry.space_group_name_H-M   'P 1'
#
loop_
_entity.id
_entity.type
_entity.pdbx_description
1 polymer ?
#
loop_
_entity_poly.entity_id
_entity_poly.type
_entity_poly.pdbx_seq_one_letter_code
_entity_poly.pdbx_strand_id
1 'polypeptide(L)'
;MFSETAVAKVDARPYFERVLGHALKEGLVDEARLASIRREGAKGIVQLAGFFGTANLRPELEAARTRLVTLVGLALEAEAGGQLDAAARLLRDKSLLALSKAGAERLRGLLKLPTDSFLEPPNALNEDEKVFLSRWTFDEPMTFARYLLERKAREKNHNLHELSYWLAGKFGVSRDEVQGWHVSCDSVVNSVLLVLFAEKNPKGFFSGERFTKLHEAARKKRKHDFSLLDAWREEAPPALQALLDRAREHFLSDVLALIRGHEAIDLYRRQERFSGLFFFDASDVDEVTHHDKAMEEEWRRITGGHGDHTDVQCTALLMVATGLEPTPVLRKKDAIAIWQHFRDAGFDDKAVEAFIETVVPFEYQADVLRLWQEDLGPEAGVKLDDDIQAHALTYLHEACRPGWKKKP
;
A
#
# COMPACT_ATOMS: atom_id res chain seq x y z
N MET A 1 -29.69 -13.23 -47.51
CA MET A 1 -28.97 -14.33 -46.84
C MET A 1 -28.61 -13.85 -45.45
N PHE A 2 -29.33 -14.32 -44.43
CA PHE A 2 -28.95 -14.05 -43.05
C PHE A 2 -27.85 -15.02 -42.66
N SER A 3 -26.70 -14.48 -42.27
CA SER A 3 -25.56 -15.26 -41.76
C SER A 3 -25.97 -15.88 -40.44
N GLU A 4 -26.07 -17.21 -40.38
CA GLU A 4 -26.20 -17.94 -39.12
C GLU A 4 -24.90 -17.77 -38.31
N THR A 5 -24.95 -16.95 -37.28
CA THR A 5 -23.91 -16.89 -36.26
C THR A 5 -24.03 -18.17 -35.42
N ALA A 6 -23.18 -19.16 -35.68
CA ALA A 6 -23.13 -20.39 -34.89
C ALA A 6 -22.69 -20.05 -33.46
N VAL A 7 -23.65 -20.01 -32.52
CA VAL A 7 -23.39 -19.90 -31.09
C VAL A 7 -22.72 -21.20 -30.64
N ALA A 8 -21.43 -21.14 -30.34
CA ALA A 8 -20.70 -22.26 -29.76
C ALA A 8 -21.35 -22.61 -28.41
N LYS A 9 -22.01 -23.77 -28.31
CA LYS A 9 -22.51 -24.29 -27.04
C LYS A 9 -21.31 -24.59 -26.15
N VAL A 10 -21.14 -23.80 -25.09
CA VAL A 10 -20.12 -24.07 -24.06
C VAL A 10 -20.55 -25.30 -23.28
N ASP A 11 -19.76 -26.37 -23.35
CA ASP A 11 -19.96 -27.57 -22.53
C ASP A 11 -19.59 -27.26 -21.08
N ALA A 12 -20.60 -27.12 -20.23
CA ALA A 12 -20.46 -26.74 -18.82
C ALA A 12 -20.00 -27.89 -17.91
N ARG A 13 -19.84 -29.10 -18.44
CA ARG A 13 -19.40 -30.25 -17.63
C ARG A 13 -17.95 -30.08 -17.17
N PRO A 14 -17.59 -30.61 -15.98
CA PRO A 14 -16.20 -30.65 -15.52
C PRO A 14 -15.27 -31.30 -16.55
N TYR A 15 -14.02 -30.82 -16.65
CA TYR A 15 -13.08 -31.31 -17.65
C TYR A 15 -12.88 -32.84 -17.59
N PHE A 16 -12.80 -33.42 -16.39
CA PHE A 16 -12.72 -34.87 -16.21
C PHE A 16 -13.91 -35.62 -16.84
N GLU A 17 -15.14 -35.11 -16.69
CA GLU A 17 -16.33 -35.75 -17.26
C GLU A 17 -16.31 -35.70 -18.79
N ARG A 18 -15.88 -34.56 -19.35
CA ARG A 18 -15.70 -34.40 -20.80
C ARG A 18 -14.66 -35.37 -21.35
N VAL A 19 -13.53 -35.50 -20.66
CA VAL A 19 -12.44 -36.44 -21.02
C VAL A 19 -12.92 -37.88 -20.93
N LEU A 20 -13.61 -38.27 -19.86
CA LEU A 20 -14.13 -39.63 -19.72
C LEU A 20 -15.15 -39.96 -20.81
N GLY A 21 -16.06 -39.04 -21.13
CA GLY A 21 -17.02 -39.22 -22.22
C GLY A 21 -16.35 -39.37 -23.58
N HIS A 22 -15.32 -38.56 -23.86
CA HIS A 22 -14.51 -38.67 -25.07
C HIS A 22 -13.76 -40.00 -25.12
N ALA A 23 -13.10 -40.39 -24.03
CA ALA A 23 -12.33 -41.63 -23.95
C ALA A 23 -13.19 -42.88 -24.20
N LEU A 24 -14.43 -42.88 -23.71
CA LEU A 24 -15.39 -43.97 -23.96
C LEU A 24 -15.88 -43.97 -25.41
N LYS A 25 -16.20 -42.79 -25.96
CA LYS A 25 -16.66 -42.64 -27.34
C LYS A 25 -15.61 -43.13 -28.35
N GLU A 26 -14.35 -42.77 -28.13
CA GLU A 26 -13.23 -43.14 -29.00
C GLU A 26 -12.62 -44.52 -28.67
N GLY A 27 -13.19 -45.26 -27.71
CA GLY A 27 -12.72 -46.60 -27.32
C GLY A 27 -11.32 -46.62 -26.69
N LEU A 28 -10.83 -45.48 -26.18
CA LEU A 28 -9.53 -45.38 -25.50
C LEU A 28 -9.56 -45.95 -24.08
N VAL A 29 -10.74 -45.95 -23.45
CA VAL A 29 -11.00 -46.60 -22.16
C VAL A 29 -11.97 -47.74 -22.41
N ASP A 30 -11.49 -48.97 -22.26
CA ASP A 30 -12.30 -50.19 -22.36
C ASP A 30 -13.05 -50.49 -21.05
N GLU A 31 -13.85 -51.56 -21.04
CA GLU A 31 -14.64 -51.96 -19.87
C GLU A 31 -13.76 -52.30 -18.65
N ALA A 32 -12.60 -52.93 -18.88
CA ALA A 32 -11.67 -53.30 -17.82
C ALA A 32 -11.06 -52.07 -17.16
N ARG A 33 -10.61 -51.09 -17.95
CA ARG A 33 -10.09 -49.82 -17.45
C ARG A 33 -11.20 -49.00 -16.78
N LEU A 34 -12.41 -48.98 -17.34
CA LEU A 34 -13.56 -48.31 -16.71
C LEU A 34 -13.88 -48.91 -15.33
N ALA A 35 -13.83 -50.24 -15.19
CA ALA A 35 -13.99 -50.91 -13.90
C ALA A 35 -12.86 -50.53 -12.91
N SER A 36 -11.63 -50.40 -13.38
CA SER A 36 -10.51 -49.91 -12.57
C SER A 36 -10.73 -48.47 -12.09
N ILE A 37 -11.16 -47.57 -12.99
CA ILE A 37 -11.47 -46.18 -12.67
C ILE A 37 -12.56 -46.09 -11.59
N ARG A 38 -13.61 -46.93 -11.67
CA ARG A 38 -14.66 -46.98 -10.64
C ARG A 38 -14.11 -47.38 -9.27
N ARG A 39 -13.27 -48.42 -9.20
CA ARG A 39 -12.63 -48.86 -7.95
C ARG A 39 -11.66 -47.81 -7.38
N GLU A 40 -10.84 -47.22 -8.24
CA GLU A 40 -9.90 -46.16 -7.87
C GLU A 40 -10.66 -44.92 -7.37
N GLY A 41 -11.78 -44.57 -8.01
CA GLY A 41 -12.65 -43.47 -7.61
C GLY A 41 -13.28 -43.68 -6.25
N ALA A 42 -13.85 -44.86 -5.98
CA ALA A 42 -14.38 -45.18 -4.66
C ALA A 42 -13.32 -45.06 -3.56
N LYS A 43 -12.10 -45.55 -3.82
CA LYS A 43 -10.97 -45.42 -2.90
C LYS A 43 -10.57 -43.95 -2.69
N GLY A 44 -10.47 -43.17 -3.77
CA GLY A 44 -10.11 -41.75 -3.70
C GLY A 44 -11.13 -40.92 -2.92
N ILE A 45 -12.42 -41.18 -3.10
CA ILE A 45 -13.50 -40.53 -2.35
C ILE A 45 -13.37 -40.79 -0.85
N VAL A 46 -13.17 -42.05 -0.44
CA VAL A 46 -13.00 -42.40 0.99
C VAL A 46 -11.76 -41.73 1.59
N GLN A 47 -10.64 -41.69 0.85
CA GLN A 47 -9.41 -41.04 1.30
C GLN A 47 -9.59 -39.53 1.48
N LEU A 48 -10.23 -38.86 0.52
CA LEU A 48 -10.50 -37.43 0.60
C LEU A 48 -11.50 -37.12 1.72
N ALA A 49 -12.57 -37.90 1.87
CA ALA A 49 -13.53 -37.73 2.96
C ALA A 49 -12.86 -37.89 4.34
N GLY A 50 -11.96 -38.87 4.50
CA GLY A 50 -11.18 -39.05 5.73
C GLY A 50 -10.17 -37.93 5.99
N PHE A 51 -9.59 -37.32 4.95
CA PHE A 51 -8.68 -36.18 5.10
C PHE A 51 -9.42 -34.91 5.57
N PHE A 52 -10.57 -34.61 4.96
CA PHE A 52 -11.34 -33.40 5.28
C PHE A 52 -12.23 -33.53 6.53
N GLY A 53 -12.80 -34.71 6.77
CA GLY A 53 -13.68 -34.96 7.90
C GLY A 53 -13.78 -36.46 8.22
N THR A 54 -14.87 -37.10 7.78
CA THR A 54 -15.12 -38.53 8.01
C THR A 54 -15.70 -39.21 6.78
N ALA A 55 -15.29 -40.45 6.52
CA ALA A 55 -15.81 -41.25 5.42
C ALA A 55 -17.16 -41.92 5.71
N ASN A 56 -17.72 -41.75 6.91
CA ASN A 56 -18.96 -42.41 7.33
C ASN A 56 -20.22 -41.59 7.02
N LEU A 57 -20.06 -40.32 6.65
CA LEU A 57 -21.17 -39.40 6.38
C LEU A 57 -21.35 -39.21 4.88
N ARG A 58 -22.59 -39.39 4.40
CA ARG A 58 -22.92 -39.18 3.00
C ARG A 58 -22.55 -37.79 2.48
N PRO A 59 -22.81 -36.68 3.18
CA PRO A 59 -22.39 -35.35 2.73
C PRO A 59 -20.88 -35.24 2.49
N GLU A 60 -20.07 -35.84 3.35
CA GLU A 60 -18.60 -35.85 3.21
C GLU A 60 -18.13 -36.66 1.99
N LEU A 61 -18.80 -37.79 1.70
CA LEU A 61 -18.51 -38.59 0.51
C LEU A 61 -18.91 -37.86 -0.79
N GLU A 62 -20.05 -37.16 -0.80
CA GLU A 62 -20.46 -36.34 -1.95
C GLU A 62 -19.50 -35.16 -2.17
N ALA A 63 -19.10 -34.49 -1.09
CA ALA A 63 -18.11 -33.43 -1.15
C ALA A 63 -16.76 -33.97 -1.66
N ALA A 64 -16.30 -35.12 -1.13
CA ALA A 64 -15.08 -35.80 -1.60
C ALA A 64 -15.15 -36.22 -3.07
N ARG A 65 -16.32 -36.60 -3.60
CA ARG A 65 -16.53 -36.84 -5.03
C ARG A 65 -16.26 -35.58 -5.84
N THR A 66 -16.82 -34.44 -5.44
CA THR A 66 -16.54 -33.14 -6.09
C THR A 66 -15.05 -32.82 -6.06
N ARG A 67 -14.40 -32.97 -4.90
CA ARG A 67 -12.95 -32.76 -4.76
C ARG A 67 -12.13 -33.63 -5.71
N LEU A 68 -12.47 -34.92 -5.81
CA LEU A 68 -11.80 -35.85 -6.72
C LEU A 68 -11.91 -35.42 -8.18
N VAL A 69 -13.11 -35.03 -8.61
CA VAL A 69 -13.38 -34.55 -9.98
C VAL A 69 -12.55 -33.28 -10.28
N THR A 70 -12.51 -32.34 -9.34
CA THR A 70 -11.72 -31.10 -9.46
C THR A 70 -10.23 -31.41 -9.62
N LEU A 71 -9.66 -32.20 -8.70
CA LEU A 71 -8.23 -32.51 -8.69
C LEU A 71 -7.78 -33.29 -9.94
N VAL A 72 -8.55 -34.30 -10.34
CA VAL A 72 -8.26 -35.06 -11.56
C VAL A 72 -8.41 -34.19 -12.81
N GLY A 73 -9.46 -33.35 -12.87
CA GLY A 73 -9.67 -32.41 -13.96
C GLY A 73 -8.47 -31.47 -14.13
N LEU A 74 -7.99 -30.87 -13.04
CA LEU A 74 -6.81 -30.02 -13.03
C LEU A 74 -5.56 -30.74 -13.55
N ALA A 75 -5.30 -31.97 -13.10
CA ALA A 75 -4.14 -32.72 -13.53
C ALA A 75 -4.20 -33.07 -15.02
N LEU A 76 -5.34 -33.57 -15.49
CA LEU A 76 -5.54 -33.93 -16.89
C LEU A 76 -5.39 -32.72 -17.81
N GLU A 77 -6.04 -31.60 -17.49
CA GLU A 77 -6.01 -30.42 -18.34
C GLU A 77 -4.61 -29.81 -18.41
N ALA A 78 -3.90 -29.80 -17.28
CA ALA A 78 -2.54 -29.27 -17.20
C ALA A 78 -1.51 -30.13 -17.94
N GLU A 79 -1.65 -31.45 -17.93
CA GLU A 79 -0.71 -32.36 -18.60
C GLU A 79 -1.04 -32.53 -20.10
N ALA A 80 -2.31 -32.43 -20.47
CA ALA A 80 -2.78 -32.57 -21.85
C ALA A 80 -2.82 -31.24 -22.63
N GLY A 81 -2.57 -30.10 -21.97
CA GLY A 81 -2.71 -28.77 -22.58
C GLY A 81 -4.15 -28.50 -23.07
N GLY A 82 -5.16 -28.99 -22.34
CA GLY A 82 -6.57 -28.87 -22.72
C GLY A 82 -7.06 -29.82 -23.82
N GLN A 83 -6.18 -30.62 -24.44
CA GLN A 83 -6.55 -31.51 -25.54
C GLN A 83 -7.24 -32.79 -25.05
N LEU A 84 -8.49 -33.03 -25.48
CA LEU A 84 -9.29 -34.16 -25.01
C LEU A 84 -8.68 -35.53 -25.34
N ASP A 85 -8.12 -35.71 -26.54
CA ASP A 85 -7.47 -36.98 -26.93
C ASP A 85 -6.24 -37.29 -26.09
N ALA A 86 -5.40 -36.30 -25.83
CA ALA A 86 -4.22 -36.45 -24.98
C ALA A 86 -4.63 -36.75 -23.52
N ALA A 87 -5.64 -36.03 -23.00
CA ALA A 87 -6.19 -36.28 -21.68
C ALA A 87 -6.83 -37.67 -21.56
N ALA A 88 -7.51 -38.15 -22.60
CA ALA A 88 -8.09 -39.49 -22.63
C ALA A 88 -7.01 -40.59 -22.59
N ARG A 89 -5.89 -40.40 -23.30
CA ARG A 89 -4.72 -41.29 -23.20
C ARG A 89 -4.10 -41.26 -21.80
N LEU A 90 -3.98 -40.08 -21.18
CA LEU A 90 -3.53 -39.98 -19.79
C LEU A 90 -4.47 -40.71 -18.82
N LEU A 91 -5.78 -40.61 -19.00
CA LEU A 91 -6.77 -41.30 -18.16
C LEU A 91 -6.71 -42.84 -18.33
N ARG A 92 -6.39 -43.31 -19.55
CA ARG A 92 -6.11 -44.73 -19.82
C ARG A 92 -4.83 -45.18 -19.10
N ASP A 93 -3.77 -44.39 -19.17
CA ASP A 93 -2.41 -44.80 -18.76
C ASP A 93 -2.12 -44.57 -17.27
N LYS A 94 -2.77 -43.59 -16.63
CA LYS A 94 -2.55 -43.23 -15.22
C LYS A 94 -3.74 -43.62 -14.35
N SER A 95 -3.44 -43.99 -13.10
CA SER A 95 -4.49 -44.20 -12.10
C SER A 95 -5.15 -42.89 -11.69
N LEU A 96 -6.43 -42.96 -11.33
CA LEU A 96 -7.21 -41.82 -10.86
C LEU A 96 -6.63 -41.22 -9.58
N LEU A 97 -6.03 -42.06 -8.73
CA LEU A 97 -5.33 -41.61 -7.51
C LEU A 97 -4.05 -40.82 -7.83
N ALA A 98 -3.28 -41.22 -8.84
CA ALA A 98 -2.10 -40.50 -9.27
C ALA A 98 -2.47 -39.12 -9.85
N LEU A 99 -3.52 -39.06 -10.67
CA LEU A 99 -4.06 -37.81 -11.21
C LEU A 99 -4.60 -36.90 -10.10
N SER A 100 -5.35 -37.45 -9.14
CA SER A 100 -5.84 -36.70 -7.97
C SER A 100 -4.69 -36.12 -7.14
N LYS A 101 -3.65 -36.91 -6.88
CA LYS A 101 -2.43 -36.45 -6.20
C LYS A 101 -1.73 -35.34 -6.98
N ALA A 102 -1.58 -35.49 -8.30
CA ALA A 102 -0.95 -34.47 -9.14
C ALA A 102 -1.74 -33.14 -9.13
N GLY A 103 -3.08 -33.21 -9.12
CA GLY A 103 -3.93 -32.04 -8.92
C GLY A 103 -3.69 -31.37 -7.57
N ALA A 104 -3.58 -32.16 -6.49
CA ALA A 104 -3.37 -31.64 -5.14
C ALA A 104 -2.00 -30.96 -5.01
N GLU A 105 -0.94 -31.57 -5.55
CA GLU A 105 0.41 -30.98 -5.58
C GLU A 105 0.45 -29.64 -6.32
N ARG A 106 -0.34 -29.46 -7.38
CA ARG A 106 -0.45 -28.17 -8.07
C ARG A 106 -1.04 -27.09 -7.18
N LEU A 107 -2.10 -27.41 -6.43
CA LEU A 107 -2.70 -26.48 -5.47
C LEU A 107 -1.74 -26.18 -4.32
N ARG A 108 -1.04 -27.19 -3.78
CA ARG A 108 0.05 -26.97 -2.79
C ARG A 108 1.16 -26.08 -3.33
N GLY A 109 1.48 -26.19 -4.62
CA GLY A 109 2.42 -25.29 -5.28
C GLY A 109 1.95 -23.83 -5.26
N LEU A 110 0.64 -23.58 -5.42
CA LEU A 110 0.06 -22.24 -5.27
C LEU A 110 0.09 -21.74 -3.83
N LEU A 111 -0.20 -22.62 -2.87
CA LEU A 111 -0.18 -22.28 -1.45
C LEU A 111 1.19 -21.76 -0.99
N LYS A 112 2.28 -22.25 -1.58
CA LYS A 112 3.66 -21.80 -1.28
C LYS A 112 4.02 -20.43 -1.85
N LEU A 113 3.22 -19.88 -2.75
CA LEU A 113 3.47 -18.58 -3.36
C LEU A 113 2.70 -17.49 -2.60
N PRO A 114 3.28 -16.28 -2.45
CA PRO A 114 2.66 -15.19 -1.72
C PRO A 114 1.39 -14.69 -2.43
N THR A 115 0.38 -14.34 -1.61
CA THR A 115 -0.92 -13.82 -2.06
C THR A 115 -0.88 -12.35 -2.46
N ASP A 116 0.07 -11.59 -1.92
CA ASP A 116 0.20 -10.15 -2.10
C ASP A 116 1.68 -9.72 -2.16
N SER A 117 1.90 -8.43 -2.38
CA SER A 117 3.21 -7.80 -2.44
C SER A 117 3.70 -7.28 -1.08
N PHE A 118 3.09 -7.69 0.03
CA PHE A 118 3.54 -7.29 1.37
C PHE A 118 4.62 -8.24 1.88
N LEU A 119 5.70 -7.68 2.41
CA LEU A 119 6.80 -8.44 2.98
C LEU A 119 6.41 -8.85 4.38
N GLU A 120 6.06 -10.13 4.53
CA GLU A 120 5.73 -10.73 5.82
C GLU A 120 6.75 -11.78 6.23
N PRO A 121 6.89 -12.05 7.54
CA PRO A 121 7.70 -13.15 8.03
C PRO A 121 7.24 -14.49 7.44
N PRO A 122 8.15 -15.46 7.22
CA PRO A 122 7.88 -16.75 6.60
C PRO A 122 6.74 -17.59 7.21
N ASN A 123 6.24 -17.24 8.40
CA ASN A 123 5.20 -17.96 9.13
C ASN A 123 3.86 -17.22 9.25
N ALA A 124 3.76 -15.95 8.83
CA ALA A 124 2.55 -15.15 9.00
C ALA A 124 1.44 -15.52 7.99
N LEU A 125 1.81 -15.93 6.78
CA LEU A 125 0.91 -16.22 5.66
C LEU A 125 0.56 -17.71 5.46
N ASN A 126 0.87 -18.59 6.41
CA ASN A 126 0.56 -20.01 6.26
C ASN A 126 -0.96 -20.23 6.40
N GLU A 127 -1.71 -19.92 5.35
CA GLU A 127 -3.08 -20.37 5.17
C GLU A 127 -3.09 -21.88 5.41
N ASP A 128 -3.96 -22.33 6.31
CA ASP A 128 -4.05 -23.75 6.66
C ASP A 128 -4.32 -24.56 5.38
N GLU A 129 -3.44 -25.54 5.07
CA GLU A 129 -3.52 -26.32 3.83
C GLU A 129 -4.90 -26.96 3.68
N LYS A 130 -5.49 -27.44 4.78
CA LYS A 130 -6.78 -28.11 4.77
C LYS A 130 -7.90 -27.13 4.46
N VAL A 131 -7.87 -25.92 5.02
CA VAL A 131 -8.81 -24.84 4.70
C VAL A 131 -8.69 -24.44 3.23
N PHE A 132 -7.47 -24.16 2.77
CA PHE A 132 -7.17 -23.78 1.39
C PHE A 132 -7.65 -24.83 0.38
N LEU A 133 -7.26 -26.09 0.59
CA LEU A 133 -7.65 -27.18 -0.30
C LEU A 133 -9.16 -27.42 -0.25
N SER A 134 -9.82 -27.30 0.91
CA SER A 134 -11.28 -27.45 0.99
C SER A 134 -11.97 -26.43 0.11
N ARG A 135 -11.58 -25.15 0.23
CA ARG A 135 -12.15 -24.05 -0.55
C ARG A 135 -12.02 -24.32 -2.04
N TRP A 136 -10.83 -24.64 -2.53
CA TRP A 136 -10.57 -24.73 -3.98
C TRP A 136 -10.89 -26.07 -4.62
N THR A 137 -11.22 -27.09 -3.83
CA THR A 137 -11.64 -28.39 -4.37
C THR A 137 -13.13 -28.65 -4.22
N PHE A 138 -13.83 -27.94 -3.31
CA PHE A 138 -15.25 -28.14 -3.02
C PHE A 138 -16.08 -26.84 -3.06
N ASP A 139 -15.77 -25.85 -2.21
CA ASP A 139 -16.64 -24.66 -2.06
C ASP A 139 -16.63 -23.78 -3.31
N GLU A 140 -15.44 -23.60 -3.89
CA GLU A 140 -15.18 -22.89 -5.14
C GLU A 140 -14.29 -23.75 -6.05
N PRO A 141 -14.82 -24.80 -6.70
CA PRO A 141 -14.02 -25.76 -7.45
C PRO A 141 -13.12 -25.09 -8.50
N MET A 142 -11.82 -25.32 -8.37
CA MET A 142 -10.80 -24.71 -9.20
C MET A 142 -10.83 -25.28 -10.62
N THR A 143 -10.93 -24.40 -11.62
CA THR A 143 -10.71 -24.75 -13.03
C THR A 143 -9.25 -24.53 -13.42
N PHE A 144 -8.78 -25.19 -14.48
CA PHE A 144 -7.38 -25.00 -14.90
C PHE A 144 -7.10 -23.57 -15.38
N ALA A 145 -8.06 -22.93 -16.06
CA ALA A 145 -7.96 -21.54 -16.45
C ALA A 145 -7.81 -20.60 -15.23
N ARG A 146 -8.62 -20.81 -14.17
CA ARG A 146 -8.50 -20.05 -12.92
C ARG A 146 -7.16 -20.35 -12.23
N TYR A 147 -6.71 -21.60 -12.21
CA TYR A 147 -5.40 -21.99 -11.68
C TYR A 147 -4.26 -21.23 -12.36
N LEU A 148 -4.27 -21.10 -13.69
CA LEU A 148 -3.24 -20.37 -14.43
C LEU A 148 -3.22 -18.87 -14.10
N LEU A 149 -4.40 -18.25 -13.97
CA LEU A 149 -4.52 -16.84 -13.58
C LEU A 149 -3.97 -16.61 -12.17
N GLU A 150 -4.40 -17.43 -11.22
CA GLU A 150 -3.97 -17.37 -9.83
C GLU A 150 -2.45 -17.60 -9.71
N ARG A 151 -1.95 -18.62 -10.41
CA ARG A 151 -0.52 -18.91 -10.47
C ARG A 151 0.28 -17.72 -10.96
N LYS A 152 -0.12 -17.13 -12.08
CA LYS A 152 0.56 -15.97 -12.66
C LYS A 152 0.54 -14.78 -11.70
N ALA A 153 -0.57 -14.55 -11.00
CA ALA A 153 -0.69 -13.48 -10.02
C ALA A 153 0.27 -13.69 -8.83
N ARG A 154 0.28 -14.89 -8.22
CA ARG A 154 1.16 -15.19 -7.10
C ARG A 154 2.64 -15.27 -7.49
N GLU A 155 2.96 -15.74 -8.70
CA GLU A 155 4.33 -15.69 -9.26
C GLU A 155 4.79 -14.24 -9.46
N LYS A 156 3.89 -13.32 -9.89
CA LYS A 156 4.22 -11.89 -9.96
C LYS A 156 4.60 -11.35 -8.58
N ASN A 157 3.82 -11.68 -7.54
CA ASN A 157 4.11 -11.28 -6.17
C ASN A 157 5.44 -11.85 -5.68
N HIS A 158 5.68 -13.14 -5.92
CA HIS A 158 6.95 -13.79 -5.57
C HIS A 158 8.14 -13.06 -6.19
N ASN A 159 8.06 -12.72 -7.48
CA ASN A 159 9.17 -12.02 -8.14
C ASN A 159 9.35 -10.59 -7.61
N LEU A 160 8.30 -9.92 -7.14
CA LEU A 160 8.40 -8.62 -6.45
C LEU A 160 9.08 -8.76 -5.08
N HIS A 161 8.77 -9.81 -4.33
CA HIS A 161 9.46 -10.13 -3.08
C HIS A 161 10.95 -10.35 -3.34
N GLU A 162 11.30 -11.20 -4.31
CA GLU A 162 12.69 -11.46 -4.70
C GLU A 162 13.41 -10.19 -5.18
N LEU A 163 12.74 -9.29 -5.90
CA LEU A 163 13.30 -7.99 -6.28
C LEU A 163 13.64 -7.14 -5.05
N SER A 164 12.72 -7.04 -4.08
CA SER A 164 12.92 -6.28 -2.85
C SER A 164 14.10 -6.81 -2.06
N TYR A 165 14.19 -8.13 -1.86
CA TYR A 165 15.32 -8.77 -1.18
C TYR A 165 16.64 -8.53 -1.91
N TRP A 166 16.63 -8.64 -3.24
CA TRP A 166 17.83 -8.44 -4.03
C TRP A 166 18.31 -6.98 -4.00
N LEU A 167 17.41 -6.02 -4.14
CA LEU A 167 17.73 -4.58 -4.09
C LEU A 167 18.25 -4.17 -2.71
N ALA A 168 17.57 -4.58 -1.63
CA ALA A 168 18.02 -4.30 -0.27
C ALA A 168 19.37 -4.97 0.03
N GLY A 169 19.57 -6.20 -0.47
CA GLY A 169 20.84 -6.93 -0.36
C GLY A 169 22.02 -6.22 -1.03
N LYS A 170 21.79 -5.44 -2.10
CA LYS A 170 22.85 -4.59 -2.71
C LYS A 170 23.35 -3.48 -1.77
N PHE A 171 22.60 -3.15 -0.73
CA PHE A 171 22.99 -2.24 0.35
C PHE A 171 23.44 -2.95 1.63
N GLY A 172 23.58 -4.28 1.60
CA GLY A 172 24.02 -5.07 2.74
C GLY A 172 22.92 -5.45 3.73
N VAL A 173 21.65 -5.17 3.42
CA VAL A 173 20.51 -5.56 4.25
C VAL A 173 20.21 -7.05 4.05
N SER A 174 20.05 -7.80 5.14
CA SER A 174 19.77 -9.23 5.06
C SER A 174 18.32 -9.53 4.67
N ARG A 175 18.06 -10.71 4.10
CA ARG A 175 16.69 -11.12 3.75
C ARG A 175 15.76 -11.14 4.97
N ASP A 176 16.24 -11.68 6.09
CA ASP A 176 15.47 -11.83 7.32
C ASP A 176 15.07 -10.45 7.90
N GLU A 177 15.95 -9.47 7.77
CA GLU A 177 15.68 -8.08 8.16
C GLU A 177 14.59 -7.45 7.30
N VAL A 178 14.68 -7.60 5.96
CA VAL A 178 13.65 -7.10 5.03
C VAL A 178 12.29 -7.74 5.29
N GLN A 179 12.26 -9.03 5.64
CA GLN A 179 11.03 -9.74 6.02
C GLN A 179 10.40 -9.23 7.31
N GLY A 180 11.22 -8.71 8.22
CA GLY A 180 10.77 -8.13 9.49
C GLY A 180 10.22 -6.70 9.36
N TRP A 181 10.34 -6.06 8.19
CA TRP A 181 9.90 -4.67 8.01
C TRP A 181 8.38 -4.51 7.93
N HIS A 182 7.63 -5.55 7.57
CA HIS A 182 6.17 -5.48 7.44
C HIS A 182 5.75 -4.30 6.53
N VAL A 183 6.30 -4.22 5.32
CA VAL A 183 6.01 -3.17 4.33
C VAL A 183 5.74 -3.76 2.95
N SER A 184 5.15 -2.97 2.05
CA SER A 184 4.99 -3.37 0.65
C SER A 184 6.33 -3.47 -0.08
N CYS A 185 6.42 -4.37 -1.06
CA CYS A 185 7.58 -4.45 -1.95
C CYS A 185 7.82 -3.13 -2.69
N ASP A 186 6.74 -2.44 -3.09
CA ASP A 186 6.84 -1.17 -3.82
C ASP A 186 7.52 -0.08 -2.97
N SER A 187 7.28 -0.04 -1.65
CA SER A 187 7.92 0.93 -0.77
C SER A 187 9.44 0.72 -0.71
N VAL A 188 9.90 -0.53 -0.63
CA VAL A 188 11.32 -0.91 -0.64
C VAL A 188 11.95 -0.53 -1.99
N VAL A 189 11.30 -0.91 -3.09
CA VAL A 189 11.78 -0.62 -4.45
C VAL A 189 11.89 0.88 -4.69
N ASN A 190 10.86 1.66 -4.36
CA ASN A 190 10.86 3.11 -4.52
C ASN A 190 11.92 3.79 -3.65
N SER A 191 12.14 3.29 -2.43
CA SER A 191 13.17 3.82 -1.52
C SER A 191 14.58 3.60 -2.07
N VAL A 192 14.84 2.42 -2.63
CA VAL A 192 16.10 2.13 -3.33
C VAL A 192 16.26 3.01 -4.55
N LEU A 193 15.22 3.12 -5.39
CA LEU A 193 15.28 3.96 -6.58
C LEU A 193 15.48 5.43 -6.22
N LEU A 194 14.89 5.93 -5.13
CA LEU A 194 15.15 7.30 -4.67
C LEU A 194 16.62 7.50 -4.29
N VAL A 195 17.22 6.56 -3.56
CA VAL A 195 18.65 6.59 -3.24
C VAL A 195 19.50 6.59 -4.52
N LEU A 196 19.26 5.65 -5.44
CA LEU A 196 20.01 5.52 -6.69
C LEU A 196 19.81 6.72 -7.63
N PHE A 197 18.64 7.37 -7.56
CA PHE A 197 18.34 8.55 -8.35
C PHE A 197 19.04 9.79 -7.79
N ALA A 198 18.98 9.99 -6.48
CA ALA A 198 19.54 11.16 -5.81
C ALA A 198 21.08 11.10 -5.70
N GLU A 199 21.66 9.92 -5.49
CA GLU A 199 23.07 9.74 -5.14
C GLU A 199 23.82 8.95 -6.20
N LYS A 200 24.98 9.46 -6.61
CA LYS A 200 25.89 8.72 -7.52
C LYS A 200 26.66 7.61 -6.83
N ASN A 201 26.98 7.80 -5.54
CA ASN A 201 27.70 6.83 -4.72
C ASN A 201 26.99 6.69 -3.37
N PRO A 202 25.95 5.85 -3.29
CA PRO A 202 25.18 5.67 -2.08
C PRO A 202 26.00 5.10 -0.92
N LYS A 203 25.81 5.66 0.28
CA LYS A 203 26.51 5.20 1.50
C LYS A 203 25.78 4.12 2.30
N GLY A 204 24.57 3.77 1.89
CA GLY A 204 23.73 2.81 2.60
C GLY A 204 22.29 2.85 2.09
N PHE A 205 21.46 1.98 2.65
CA PHE A 205 20.04 1.91 2.37
C PHE A 205 19.30 3.19 2.81
N PHE A 206 18.06 3.34 2.35
CA PHE A 206 17.16 4.41 2.74
C PHE A 206 16.93 4.44 4.27
N SER A 207 16.70 5.63 4.84
CA SER A 207 16.17 5.81 6.21
C SER A 207 15.34 7.10 6.31
N GLY A 208 14.47 7.22 7.32
CA GLY A 208 13.69 8.43 7.58
C GLY A 208 14.56 9.68 7.70
N GLU A 209 15.64 9.62 8.47
CA GLU A 209 16.61 10.71 8.63
C GLU A 209 17.21 11.23 7.30
N ARG A 210 17.38 10.33 6.32
CA ARG A 210 17.97 10.67 5.02
C ARG A 210 16.93 11.17 4.02
N PHE A 211 15.65 10.92 4.27
CA PHE A 211 14.59 11.14 3.29
C PHE A 211 14.54 12.57 2.78
N THR A 212 14.56 13.58 3.67
CA THR A 212 14.49 15.00 3.28
C THR A 212 15.61 15.39 2.31
N LYS A 213 16.84 14.93 2.55
CA LYS A 213 17.99 15.21 1.68
C LYS A 213 17.88 14.51 0.33
N LEU A 214 17.45 13.25 0.33
CA LEU A 214 17.23 12.47 -0.88
C LEU A 214 16.11 13.09 -1.74
N HIS A 215 15.02 13.47 -1.09
CA HIS A 215 13.87 14.13 -1.69
C HIS A 215 14.26 15.45 -2.36
N GLU A 216 14.97 16.33 -1.64
CA GLU A 216 15.46 17.58 -2.21
C GLU A 216 16.38 17.38 -3.42
N ALA A 217 17.30 16.43 -3.32
CA ALA A 217 18.21 16.11 -4.42
C ALA A 217 17.44 15.62 -5.64
N ALA A 218 16.45 14.74 -5.45
CA ALA A 218 15.59 14.24 -6.51
C ALA A 218 14.74 15.35 -7.16
N ARG A 219 14.19 16.29 -6.38
CA ARG A 219 13.47 17.47 -6.92
C ARG A 219 14.34 18.31 -7.84
N LYS A 220 15.58 18.56 -7.44
CA LYS A 220 16.53 19.42 -8.16
C LYS A 220 17.14 18.72 -9.39
N LYS A 221 17.17 17.38 -9.42
CA LYS A 221 17.79 16.60 -10.49
C LYS A 221 16.93 16.63 -11.78
N ARG A 222 17.52 17.14 -12.86
CA ARG A 222 16.89 17.23 -14.20
C ARG A 222 17.16 16.03 -15.10
N LYS A 223 18.29 15.34 -14.90
CA LYS A 223 18.65 14.14 -15.68
C LYS A 223 17.93 12.93 -15.10
N HIS A 224 17.32 12.12 -15.97
CA HIS A 224 16.58 10.92 -15.59
C HIS A 224 17.46 9.65 -15.69
N ASP A 225 18.69 9.75 -15.20
CA ASP A 225 19.74 8.73 -15.30
C ASP A 225 19.98 7.97 -13.98
N PHE A 226 20.23 6.67 -14.10
CA PHE A 226 20.50 5.75 -12.99
C PHE A 226 21.75 4.90 -13.28
N SER A 227 22.94 5.51 -13.26
CA SER A 227 24.19 4.82 -13.63
C SER A 227 24.42 3.52 -12.83
N LEU A 228 24.09 3.51 -11.54
CA LEU A 228 24.29 2.33 -10.70
C LEU A 228 23.19 1.28 -10.91
N LEU A 229 21.95 1.69 -11.17
CA LEU A 229 20.86 0.77 -11.52
C LEU A 229 21.14 0.07 -12.85
N ASP A 230 21.68 0.80 -13.83
CA ASP A 230 22.02 0.23 -15.14
C ASP A 230 23.07 -0.89 -14.99
N ALA A 231 24.11 -0.68 -14.17
CA ALA A 231 25.09 -1.73 -13.83
C ALA A 231 24.45 -2.90 -13.08
N TRP A 232 23.63 -2.61 -12.07
CA TRP A 232 22.92 -3.64 -11.30
C TRP A 232 21.97 -4.47 -12.17
N ARG A 233 21.31 -3.85 -13.14
CA ARG A 233 20.43 -4.54 -14.09
C ARG A 233 21.19 -5.57 -14.92
N GLU A 234 22.43 -5.30 -15.34
CA GLU A 234 23.27 -6.26 -16.07
C GLU A 234 23.64 -7.47 -15.19
N GLU A 235 23.82 -7.27 -13.89
CA GLU A 235 24.09 -8.32 -12.91
C GLU A 235 22.84 -9.09 -12.46
N ALA A 236 21.65 -8.53 -12.68
CA ALA A 236 20.41 -9.07 -12.14
C ALA A 236 20.01 -10.38 -12.84
N PRO A 237 19.45 -11.35 -12.10
CA PRO A 237 18.83 -12.55 -12.70
C PRO A 237 17.82 -12.17 -13.80
N PRO A 238 17.70 -12.97 -14.88
CA PRO A 238 16.81 -12.62 -15.99
C PRO A 238 15.36 -12.30 -15.59
N ALA A 239 14.84 -12.98 -14.55
CA ALA A 239 13.50 -12.75 -14.02
C ALA A 239 13.33 -11.35 -13.39
N LEU A 240 14.40 -10.75 -12.87
CA LEU A 240 14.36 -9.44 -12.20
C LEU A 240 14.65 -8.26 -13.15
N GLN A 241 15.36 -8.49 -14.27
CA GLN A 241 15.69 -7.42 -15.22
C GLN A 241 14.45 -6.67 -15.73
N ALA A 242 13.42 -7.41 -16.15
CA ALA A 242 12.16 -6.83 -16.61
C ALA A 242 11.34 -6.16 -15.49
N LEU A 243 11.60 -6.52 -14.23
CA LEU A 243 10.99 -5.84 -13.09
C LEU A 243 11.71 -4.53 -12.76
N LEU A 244 13.04 -4.51 -12.85
CA LEU A 244 13.84 -3.29 -12.69
C LEU A 244 13.46 -2.24 -13.73
N ASP A 245 13.26 -2.64 -14.99
CA ASP A 245 12.82 -1.72 -16.05
C ASP A 245 11.47 -1.09 -15.74
N ARG A 246 10.49 -1.91 -15.32
CA ARG A 246 9.16 -1.44 -14.94
C ARG A 246 9.20 -0.56 -13.70
N ALA A 247 10.00 -0.92 -12.70
CA ALA A 247 10.17 -0.12 -11.50
C ALA A 247 10.81 1.24 -11.81
N ARG A 248 11.81 1.28 -12.69
CA ARG A 248 12.40 2.53 -13.19
C ARG A 248 11.38 3.40 -13.92
N GLU A 249 10.60 2.81 -14.82
CA GLU A 249 9.57 3.53 -15.56
C GLU A 249 8.52 4.12 -14.61
N HIS A 250 7.96 3.31 -13.72
CA HIS A 250 7.01 3.75 -12.70
C HIS A 250 7.58 4.83 -11.78
N PHE A 251 8.84 4.68 -11.36
CA PHE A 251 9.48 5.68 -10.52
C PHE A 251 9.61 7.02 -11.25
N LEU A 252 10.00 7.01 -12.52
CA LEU A 252 10.17 8.23 -13.30
C LEU A 252 8.84 8.89 -13.69
N SER A 253 7.81 8.11 -14.00
CA SER A 253 6.50 8.64 -14.40
C SER A 253 5.67 9.12 -13.22
N ASP A 254 5.62 8.32 -12.15
CA ASP A 254 4.62 8.48 -11.09
C ASP A 254 5.27 8.97 -9.80
N VAL A 255 6.28 8.25 -9.30
CA VAL A 255 6.90 8.55 -7.99
C VAL A 255 7.66 9.89 -8.02
N LEU A 256 8.42 10.15 -9.08
CA LEU A 256 9.17 11.39 -9.25
C LEU A 256 8.24 12.60 -9.44
N ALA A 257 7.07 12.41 -10.05
CA ALA A 257 6.05 13.45 -10.13
C ALA A 257 5.53 13.80 -8.73
N LEU A 258 5.27 12.80 -7.88
CA LEU A 258 4.88 13.02 -6.48
C LEU A 258 5.98 13.73 -5.68
N ILE A 259 7.23 13.30 -5.80
CA ILE A 259 8.41 13.97 -5.18
C ILE A 259 8.48 15.45 -5.59
N ARG A 260 8.21 15.78 -6.85
CA ARG A 260 8.24 17.17 -7.34
C ARG A 260 7.01 17.98 -6.99
N GLY A 261 5.88 17.32 -6.71
CA GLY A 261 4.61 17.96 -6.40
C GLY A 261 4.34 18.19 -4.91
N HIS A 262 5.06 17.51 -4.01
CA HIS A 262 4.80 17.53 -2.57
C HIS A 262 6.08 17.84 -1.78
N GLU A 263 5.93 18.42 -0.60
CA GLU A 263 7.07 18.58 0.31
C GLU A 263 7.41 17.24 0.99
N ALA A 264 8.66 17.09 1.43
CA ALA A 264 9.12 15.82 2.03
C ALA A 264 8.25 15.45 3.25
N ILE A 265 7.91 16.47 4.05
CA ILE A 265 7.09 16.29 5.25
C ILE A 265 5.67 15.79 4.92
N ASP A 266 5.09 16.17 3.78
CA ASP A 266 3.77 15.68 3.35
C ASP A 266 3.82 14.21 2.96
N LEU A 267 4.83 13.82 2.17
CA LEU A 267 5.02 12.43 1.73
C LEU A 267 5.31 11.51 2.90
N TYR A 268 5.96 12.05 3.93
CA TYR A 268 6.28 11.36 5.16
C TYR A 268 5.06 11.22 6.09
N ARG A 269 4.35 12.33 6.38
CA ARG A 269 3.28 12.39 7.39
C ARG A 269 1.92 11.92 6.90
N ARG A 270 1.57 12.20 5.64
CA ARG A 270 0.24 11.84 5.10
C ARG A 270 0.23 10.38 4.62
N GLN A 271 0.56 9.46 5.53
CA GLN A 271 0.59 8.03 5.24
C GLN A 271 -0.79 7.49 4.83
N GLU A 272 -1.89 8.15 5.15
CA GLU A 272 -3.21 7.76 4.60
C GLU A 272 -3.27 7.87 3.07
N ARG A 273 -2.55 8.83 2.50
CA ARG A 273 -2.51 9.12 1.06
C ARG A 273 -1.29 8.53 0.37
N PHE A 274 -0.15 8.50 1.06
CA PHE A 274 1.14 8.06 0.52
C PHE A 274 1.64 6.76 1.16
N SER A 275 0.73 6.00 1.79
CA SER A 275 1.05 4.71 2.42
C SER A 275 1.82 3.81 1.46
N GLY A 276 2.95 3.29 1.92
CA GLY A 276 3.74 2.36 1.13
C GLY A 276 4.42 2.98 -0.10
N LEU A 277 4.48 4.31 -0.20
CA LEU A 277 5.26 4.98 -1.26
C LEU A 277 6.77 4.82 -1.03
N PHE A 278 7.21 5.02 0.21
CA PHE A 278 8.59 4.79 0.68
C PHE A 278 8.58 3.97 1.97
N PHE A 279 9.71 3.35 2.26
CA PHE A 279 9.94 2.59 3.48
C PHE A 279 10.26 3.55 4.61
N PHE A 280 9.54 3.47 5.73
CA PHE A 280 9.89 4.15 6.98
C PHE A 280 9.84 3.11 8.09
N ASP A 281 10.87 3.04 8.92
CA ASP A 281 10.86 2.12 10.06
C ASP A 281 9.84 2.60 11.10
N ALA A 282 9.34 1.69 11.94
CA ALA A 282 8.42 2.02 13.03
C ALA A 282 9.01 3.10 13.96
N SER A 283 10.33 3.05 14.18
CA SER A 283 11.06 4.06 14.95
C SER A 283 10.99 5.47 14.31
N ASP A 284 11.13 5.56 12.99
CA ASP A 284 10.99 6.83 12.26
C ASP A 284 9.57 7.39 12.45
N VAL A 285 8.55 6.53 12.37
CA VAL A 285 7.13 6.94 12.51
C VAL A 285 6.84 7.44 13.93
N ASP A 286 7.36 6.76 14.95
CA ASP A 286 7.16 7.14 16.36
C ASP A 286 7.77 8.51 16.69
N GLU A 287 8.94 8.85 16.17
CA GLU A 287 9.59 10.17 16.39
C GLU A 287 8.73 11.33 15.88
N VAL A 288 8.05 11.15 14.74
CA VAL A 288 7.18 12.18 14.18
C VAL A 288 5.88 12.31 14.98
N THR A 289 5.32 11.20 15.48
CA THR A 289 4.16 11.28 16.39
C THR A 289 4.49 11.98 17.71
N HIS A 290 5.73 11.90 18.19
CA HIS A 290 6.17 12.63 19.38
C HIS A 290 6.31 14.13 19.13
N HIS A 291 6.84 14.54 17.98
CA HIS A 291 6.91 15.94 17.60
C HIS A 291 5.51 16.56 17.42
N ASP A 292 4.59 15.83 16.80
CA ASP A 292 3.21 16.29 16.57
C ASP A 292 2.44 16.46 17.89
N LYS A 293 2.61 15.54 18.85
CA LYS A 293 2.06 15.69 20.21
C LYS A 293 2.64 16.90 20.94
N ALA A 294 3.94 17.15 20.82
CA ALA A 294 4.58 18.29 21.46
C ALA A 294 4.07 19.62 20.89
N MET A 295 3.91 19.72 19.57
CA MET A 295 3.31 20.89 18.92
C MET A 295 1.84 21.08 19.35
N GLU A 296 1.05 20.00 19.38
CA GLU A 296 -0.35 20.06 19.82
C GLU A 296 -0.47 20.51 21.28
N GLU A 297 0.37 19.99 22.18
CA GLU A 297 0.42 20.41 23.58
C GLU A 297 0.78 21.88 23.74
N GLU A 298 1.78 22.35 22.99
CA GLU A 298 2.24 23.74 23.02
C GLU A 298 1.20 24.70 22.44
N TRP A 299 0.58 24.35 21.31
CA TRP A 299 -0.54 25.08 20.74
C TRP A 299 -1.72 25.13 21.71
N ARG A 300 -2.07 24.00 22.35
CA ARG A 300 -3.15 23.95 23.34
C ARG A 300 -2.83 24.80 24.56
N ARG A 301 -1.56 24.87 24.98
CA ARG A 301 -1.09 25.74 26.07
C ARG A 301 -1.26 27.22 25.70
N ILE A 302 -0.84 27.62 24.50
CA ILE A 302 -0.90 29.02 24.04
C ILE A 302 -2.34 29.46 23.77
N THR A 303 -3.16 28.59 23.21
CA THR A 303 -4.57 28.88 22.84
C THR A 303 -5.57 28.52 23.94
N GLY A 304 -5.09 27.99 25.07
CA GLY A 304 -5.96 27.57 26.18
C GLY A 304 -6.98 26.51 25.76
N GLY A 305 -6.64 25.67 24.79
CA GLY A 305 -7.51 24.63 24.23
C GLY A 305 -8.55 25.10 23.22
N HIS A 306 -8.47 26.34 22.74
CA HIS A 306 -9.43 26.93 21.80
C HIS A 306 -8.75 27.39 20.50
N GLY A 307 -7.74 26.64 20.05
CA GLY A 307 -6.92 27.01 18.89
C GLY A 307 -7.61 26.87 17.54
N ASP A 308 -8.80 26.29 17.51
CA ASP A 308 -9.72 26.24 16.36
C ASP A 308 -10.56 27.52 16.21
N HIS A 309 -10.66 28.33 17.25
CA HIS A 309 -11.41 29.59 17.22
C HIS A 309 -10.61 30.72 16.56
N THR A 310 -11.20 31.36 15.54
CA THR A 310 -10.56 32.44 14.77
C THR A 310 -10.13 33.63 15.64
N ASP A 311 -10.93 34.02 16.64
CA ASP A 311 -10.60 35.15 17.53
C ASP A 311 -9.37 34.86 18.41
N VAL A 312 -9.16 33.60 18.80
CA VAL A 312 -7.96 33.14 19.53
C VAL A 312 -6.74 33.09 18.60
N GLN A 313 -6.91 32.58 17.37
CA GLN A 313 -5.86 32.60 16.35
C GLN A 313 -5.41 34.03 16.05
N CYS A 314 -6.36 34.94 15.81
CA CYS A 314 -6.08 36.37 15.60
C CYS A 314 -5.33 37.00 16.77
N THR A 315 -5.72 36.65 18.01
CA THR A 315 -5.02 37.10 19.21
C THR A 315 -3.56 36.66 19.21
N ALA A 316 -3.29 35.38 18.99
CA ALA A 316 -1.94 34.83 19.01
C ALA A 316 -1.08 35.42 17.88
N LEU A 317 -1.60 35.48 16.66
CA LEU A 317 -0.89 36.01 15.49
C LEU A 317 -0.51 37.48 15.66
N LEU A 318 -1.44 38.35 16.09
CA LEU A 318 -1.15 39.77 16.28
C LEU A 318 -0.16 40.03 17.43
N MET A 319 -0.17 39.19 18.46
CA MET A 319 0.84 39.25 19.53
C MET A 319 2.22 38.87 18.97
N VAL A 320 2.33 37.74 18.25
CA VAL A 320 3.60 37.31 17.63
C VAL A 320 4.12 38.34 16.63
N ALA A 321 3.26 38.84 15.75
CA ALA A 321 3.61 39.82 14.72
C ALA A 321 4.16 41.14 15.30
N THR A 322 3.86 41.45 16.55
CA THR A 322 4.33 42.65 17.26
C THR A 322 5.35 42.34 18.36
N GLY A 323 5.92 41.13 18.38
CA GLY A 323 6.97 40.72 19.31
C GLY A 323 6.50 40.48 20.74
N LEU A 324 5.21 40.23 20.95
CA LEU A 324 4.64 39.86 22.24
C LEU A 324 4.48 38.34 22.37
N GLU A 325 4.59 37.83 23.60
CA GLU A 325 4.32 36.43 23.92
C GLU A 325 2.84 36.08 23.69
N PRO A 326 2.50 35.09 22.84
CA PRO A 326 1.13 34.78 22.49
C PRO A 326 0.36 34.19 23.67
N THR A 327 -0.89 34.64 23.84
CA THR A 327 -1.78 34.18 24.90
C THR A 327 -3.20 34.01 24.36
N PRO A 328 -4.07 33.22 25.02
CA PRO A 328 -5.38 32.89 24.45
C PRO A 328 -6.41 34.02 24.59
N VAL A 329 -6.10 35.04 25.39
CA VAL A 329 -6.98 36.15 25.70
C VAL A 329 -6.16 37.43 25.67
N LEU A 330 -6.52 38.33 24.78
CA LEU A 330 -5.87 39.62 24.65
C LEU A 330 -6.18 40.47 25.88
N ARG A 331 -5.17 40.95 26.61
CA ARG A 331 -5.39 41.89 27.71
C ARG A 331 -5.32 43.31 27.18
N LYS A 332 -6.01 44.25 27.83
CA LYS A 332 -6.03 45.65 27.40
C LYS A 332 -4.63 46.26 27.29
N LYS A 333 -3.73 45.91 28.21
CA LYS A 333 -2.33 46.37 28.18
C LYS A 333 -1.57 45.86 26.95
N ASP A 334 -1.83 44.62 26.55
CA ASP A 334 -1.16 43.96 25.43
C ASP A 334 -1.76 44.49 24.11
N ALA A 335 -3.06 44.79 24.07
CA ALA A 335 -3.69 45.49 22.93
C ALA A 335 -3.11 46.90 22.70
N ILE A 336 -2.81 47.63 23.77
CA ILE A 336 -2.11 48.94 23.66
C ILE A 336 -0.69 48.73 23.14
N ALA A 337 0.02 47.69 23.61
CA ALA A 337 1.36 47.37 23.15
C ALA A 337 1.39 46.96 21.67
N ILE A 338 0.42 46.14 21.20
CA ILE A 338 0.26 45.79 19.78
C ILE A 338 0.20 47.07 18.92
N TRP A 339 -0.68 48.02 19.28
CA TRP A 339 -0.83 49.27 18.53
C TRP A 339 0.46 50.11 18.53
N GLN A 340 1.14 50.21 19.68
CA GLN A 340 2.40 50.96 19.78
C GLN A 340 3.52 50.30 18.96
N HIS A 341 3.74 49.00 19.14
CA HIS A 341 4.78 48.25 18.45
C HIS A 341 4.55 48.24 16.93
N PHE A 342 3.29 48.07 16.49
CA PHE A 342 2.95 48.16 15.07
C PHE A 342 3.28 49.54 14.49
N ARG A 343 2.97 50.62 15.20
CA ARG A 343 3.29 51.98 14.72
C ARG A 343 4.79 52.26 14.70
N ASP A 344 5.56 51.64 15.59
CA ASP A 344 7.00 51.83 15.68
C ASP A 344 7.76 51.03 14.60
N ALA A 345 7.33 49.80 14.28
CA ALA A 345 8.11 48.87 13.46
C ALA A 345 7.31 48.07 12.41
N GLY A 346 5.98 48.20 12.37
CA GLY A 346 5.11 47.36 11.55
C GLY A 346 4.96 45.94 12.11
N PHE A 347 4.51 45.01 11.26
CA PHE A 347 4.46 43.58 11.59
C PHE A 347 5.75 42.86 11.20
N ASP A 348 6.17 41.92 12.03
CA ASP A 348 7.21 40.93 11.70
C ASP A 348 6.56 39.67 11.10
N ASP A 349 6.35 39.69 9.78
CA ASP A 349 5.78 38.56 9.04
C ASP A 349 6.61 37.28 9.20
N LYS A 350 7.94 37.41 9.35
CA LYS A 350 8.81 36.24 9.51
C LYS A 350 8.64 35.58 10.85
N ALA A 351 8.42 36.36 11.91
CA ALA A 351 8.09 35.82 13.23
C ALA A 351 6.76 35.04 13.20
N VAL A 352 5.77 35.53 12.45
CA VAL A 352 4.48 34.85 12.28
C VAL A 352 4.63 33.55 11.51
N GLU A 353 5.33 33.55 10.36
CA GLU A 353 5.59 32.33 9.59
C GLU A 353 6.33 31.28 10.43
N ALA A 354 7.39 31.69 11.14
CA ALA A 354 8.14 30.80 12.02
C ALA A 354 7.28 30.24 13.17
N PHE A 355 6.40 31.05 13.75
CA PHE A 355 5.46 30.61 14.77
C PHE A 355 4.48 29.55 14.23
N ILE A 356 3.91 29.77 13.04
CA ILE A 356 2.99 28.83 12.41
C ILE A 356 3.69 27.50 12.15
N GLU A 357 4.90 27.53 11.59
CA GLU A 357 5.66 26.31 11.29
C GLU A 357 6.04 25.49 12.54
N THR A 358 6.34 26.16 13.65
CA THR A 358 6.94 25.53 14.83
C THR A 358 5.96 25.24 15.97
N VAL A 359 4.81 25.91 16.00
CA VAL A 359 3.85 25.82 17.11
C VAL A 359 2.48 25.34 16.64
N VAL A 360 2.00 25.79 15.48
CA VAL A 360 0.63 25.46 15.04
C VAL A 360 0.59 24.01 14.53
N PRO A 361 -0.37 23.18 14.97
CA PRO A 361 -0.51 21.81 14.50
C PRO A 361 -0.67 21.77 12.99
N PHE A 362 -0.07 20.77 12.36
CA PHE A 362 0.02 20.65 10.91
C PHE A 362 -1.34 20.80 10.20
N GLU A 363 -2.41 20.26 10.78
CA GLU A 363 -3.77 20.36 10.24
C GLU A 363 -4.30 21.80 10.12
N TYR A 364 -3.83 22.72 10.96
CA TYR A 364 -4.24 24.12 10.95
C TYR A 364 -3.26 25.05 10.24
N GLN A 365 -2.01 24.63 9.99
CA GLN A 365 -0.96 25.51 9.47
C GLN A 365 -1.36 26.23 8.18
N ALA A 366 -1.92 25.51 7.20
CA ALA A 366 -2.32 26.11 5.93
C ALA A 366 -3.44 27.15 6.08
N ASP A 367 -4.43 26.87 6.91
CA ASP A 367 -5.56 27.78 7.13
C ASP A 367 -5.15 28.99 7.97
N VAL A 368 -4.30 28.81 9.00
CA VAL A 368 -3.77 29.89 9.84
C VAL A 368 -2.81 30.78 9.05
N LEU A 369 -1.99 30.20 8.16
CA LEU A 369 -1.13 30.97 7.26
C LEU A 369 -1.96 31.79 6.27
N ARG A 370 -3.01 31.20 5.68
CA ARG A 370 -3.93 31.92 4.79
C ARG A 370 -4.64 33.05 5.52
N LEU A 371 -5.14 32.79 6.75
CA LEU A 371 -5.75 33.82 7.61
C LEU A 371 -4.80 35.00 7.81
N TRP A 372 -3.50 34.76 8.07
CA TRP A 372 -2.52 35.85 8.21
C TRP A 372 -2.31 36.61 6.90
N GLN A 373 -2.01 35.90 5.81
CA GLN A 373 -1.54 36.49 4.56
C GLN A 373 -2.66 37.19 3.77
N GLU A 374 -3.89 36.65 3.81
CA GLU A 374 -4.98 37.12 2.95
C GLU A 374 -5.98 38.02 3.69
N ASP A 375 -6.17 37.82 5.01
CA ASP A 375 -7.23 38.50 5.77
C ASP A 375 -6.67 39.38 6.91
N LEU A 376 -6.19 38.76 8.00
CA LEU A 376 -5.87 39.42 9.26
C LEU A 376 -4.71 40.42 9.12
N GLY A 377 -3.59 40.02 8.50
CA GLY A 377 -2.41 40.87 8.36
C GLY A 377 -2.71 42.16 7.57
N PRO A 378 -3.26 42.06 6.34
CA PRO A 378 -3.67 43.22 5.56
C PRO A 378 -4.71 44.11 6.24
N GLU A 379 -5.75 43.52 6.85
CA GLU A 379 -6.79 44.30 7.54
C GLU A 379 -6.23 45.01 8.77
N ALA A 380 -5.53 44.29 9.65
CA ALA A 380 -4.97 44.83 10.87
C ALA A 380 -3.95 45.93 10.56
N GLY A 381 -3.15 45.77 9.50
CA GLY A 381 -2.19 46.78 9.07
C GLY A 381 -2.86 48.13 8.78
N VAL A 382 -4.02 48.13 8.13
CA VAL A 382 -4.80 49.36 7.87
C VAL A 382 -5.45 49.90 9.14
N LYS A 383 -5.99 49.02 9.99
CA LYS A 383 -6.75 49.44 11.19
C LYS A 383 -5.87 49.93 12.33
N LEU A 384 -4.63 49.45 12.42
CA LEU A 384 -3.67 49.83 13.45
C LEU A 384 -2.84 51.07 13.08
N ASP A 385 -2.79 51.46 11.80
CA ASP A 385 -2.16 52.71 11.33
C ASP A 385 -2.97 53.99 11.66
N ASP A 386 -4.06 53.85 12.42
CA ASP A 386 -4.85 55.00 12.89
C ASP A 386 -4.12 55.74 14.04
N ASP A 387 -4.07 57.07 13.94
CA ASP A 387 -3.55 57.99 14.98
C ASP A 387 -4.40 58.00 16.25
N ILE A 388 -5.66 57.54 16.16
CA ILE A 388 -6.60 57.48 17.27
C ILE A 388 -6.56 56.09 17.91
N GLN A 389 -5.88 55.99 19.05
CA GLN A 389 -5.79 54.76 19.86
C GLN A 389 -7.15 54.08 20.10
N ALA A 390 -8.21 54.85 20.30
CA ALA A 390 -9.55 54.31 20.56
C ALA A 390 -10.11 53.48 19.40
N HIS A 391 -9.76 53.81 18.15
CA HIS A 391 -10.18 53.05 16.98
C HIS A 391 -9.43 51.72 16.89
N ALA A 392 -8.10 51.74 17.06
CA ALA A 392 -7.28 50.53 17.13
C ALA A 392 -7.75 49.56 18.23
N LEU A 393 -8.04 50.09 19.42
CA LEU A 393 -8.57 49.27 20.51
C LEU A 393 -9.99 48.73 20.25
N THR A 394 -10.80 49.43 19.47
CA THR A 394 -12.12 48.94 19.03
C THR A 394 -11.97 47.78 18.07
N TYR A 395 -11.09 47.93 17.07
CA TYR A 395 -10.78 46.87 16.11
C TYR A 395 -10.22 45.62 16.81
N LEU A 396 -9.21 45.77 17.67
CA LEU A 396 -8.63 44.64 18.41
C LEU A 396 -9.65 43.96 19.35
N HIS A 397 -10.67 44.68 19.81
CA HIS A 397 -11.76 44.10 20.60
C HIS A 397 -12.70 43.24 19.75
N GLU A 398 -12.84 43.56 18.46
CA GLU A 398 -13.71 42.88 17.51
C GLU A 398 -13.02 41.70 16.81
N ALA A 399 -11.73 41.83 16.50
CA ALA A 399 -10.94 40.84 15.77
C ALA A 399 -10.31 39.76 16.68
N CYS A 400 -9.96 40.10 17.92
CA CYS A 400 -9.30 39.20 18.87
C CYS A 400 -10.26 38.74 19.98
N ARG A 401 -9.80 37.86 20.88
CA ARG A 401 -10.54 37.43 22.08
C ARG A 401 -10.23 38.38 23.25
N PRO A 402 -11.10 39.33 23.61
CA PRO A 402 -10.73 40.38 24.56
C PRO A 402 -10.96 39.94 26.00
N GLY A 403 -9.98 40.20 26.86
CA GLY A 403 -10.04 40.04 28.31
C GLY A 403 -10.60 41.27 29.03
N TRP A 404 -11.16 42.25 28.32
CA TRP A 404 -11.72 43.48 28.90
C TRP A 404 -13.08 43.83 28.30
N LYS A 405 -13.88 44.58 29.06
CA LYS A 405 -15.21 45.04 28.62
C LYS A 405 -15.09 46.20 27.64
N LYS A 406 -15.88 46.17 26.56
CA LYS A 406 -16.09 47.32 25.67
C LYS A 406 -16.69 48.44 26.51
N LYS A 407 -16.09 49.63 26.49
CA LYS A 407 -16.74 50.81 27.09
C LYS A 407 -17.93 51.17 26.18
N PRO A 408 -19.11 51.45 26.76
CA PRO A 408 -20.31 51.78 25.98
C PRO A 408 -20.13 53.05 25.16
#